data_AF-A0A7K8LX03-F1
#
_entry.id   AF-A0A7K8LX03-F1
#
_cell.length_a   1.000
_cell.length_b   1.000
_cell.length_c   1.000
_cell.angle_alpha   90.00
_cell.angle_beta   90.00
_cell.angle_gamma   90.00
#
_symmetry.space_group_name_H-M   'P 1'
#
loop_
_entity.id
_entity.type
_entity.pdbx_description
1 polymer ?
#
loop_
_entity_poly.entity_id
_entity_poly.type
_entity_poly.pdbx_seq_one_letter_code
_entity_poly.pdbx_strand_id
1 'polypeptide(L)'
;SRMRRLAMMLNSSRSQSHLALVDVKGFDPSDVSVIVKDGKVTVSAEHKEEHNTLLGKTCNYRKFMKEFSLPPGVDEDEVTYSV
;
A
#
# COMPACT_ATOMS: atom_id res chain seq x y z
N SER A 1 8.57 34.32 13.79
CA SER A 1 9.25 34.91 12.61
C SER A 1 8.40 34.68 11.35
N ARG A 2 8.60 35.50 10.31
CA ARG A 2 7.91 35.39 9.00
C ARG A 2 8.06 34.00 8.37
N MET A 3 9.19 33.32 8.63
CA MET A 3 9.47 31.96 8.16
C MET A 3 8.52 30.89 8.74
N ARG A 4 8.14 30.99 10.03
CA ARG A 4 7.19 30.03 10.63
C ARG A 4 5.78 30.14 10.04
N ARG A 5 5.37 31.34 9.64
CA ARG A 5 4.05 31.57 9.02
C ARG A 5 4.00 31.04 7.58
N LEU A 6 5.09 31.19 6.82
CA LEU A 6 5.19 30.64 5.46
C LEU A 6 5.13 29.10 5.48
N ALA A 7 5.83 28.43 6.40
CA ALA A 7 5.77 26.97 6.53
C ALA A 7 4.36 26.43 6.82
N MET A 8 3.55 27.14 7.64
CA MET A 8 2.15 26.77 7.88
C MET A 8 1.22 26.99 6.67
N MET A 9 1.52 28.00 5.84
CA MET A 9 0.73 28.32 4.64
C MET A 9 0.99 27.35 3.46
N LEU A 10 2.16 26.71 3.39
CA LEU A 10 2.43 25.65 2.42
C LEU A 10 1.73 24.32 2.76
N ASN A 11 1.38 24.11 4.03
CA ASN A 11 0.71 22.87 4.48
C ASN A 11 -0.81 22.88 4.24
N SER A 12 -1.40 24.05 3.96
CA SER A 12 -2.86 24.24 3.89
C SER A 12 -3.47 23.95 2.51
N SER A 13 -2.66 23.62 1.50
CA SER A 13 -3.11 23.29 0.14
C SER A 13 -2.70 21.89 -0.31
N ARG A 14 -2.62 20.92 0.61
CA ARG A 14 -2.45 19.52 0.22
C ARG A 14 -3.76 19.00 -0.36
N SER A 15 -3.98 19.23 -1.65
CA SER A 15 -4.92 18.42 -2.42
C SER A 15 -4.51 16.96 -2.20
N GLN A 16 -5.37 16.15 -1.56
CA GLN A 16 -5.12 14.72 -1.41
C GLN A 16 -4.94 14.10 -2.80
N SER A 17 -3.69 13.92 -3.22
CA SER A 17 -3.37 13.27 -4.48
C SER A 17 -3.32 11.76 -4.24
N HIS A 18 -4.28 11.04 -4.79
CA HIS A 18 -4.26 9.58 -4.73
C HIS A 18 -3.14 9.06 -5.65
N LEU A 19 -2.18 8.33 -5.08
CA LEU A 19 -1.08 7.74 -5.84
C LEU A 19 -1.56 6.59 -6.72
N ALA A 20 -2.32 5.67 -6.14
CA ALA A 20 -2.79 4.46 -6.81
C ALA A 20 -4.07 3.91 -6.17
N LEU A 21 -4.85 3.18 -6.97
CA LEU A 21 -5.88 2.26 -6.52
C LEU A 21 -5.46 0.85 -6.97
N VAL A 22 -5.45 -0.10 -6.03
CA VAL A 22 -4.98 -1.45 -6.29
C VAL A 22 -6.13 -2.42 -6.03
N ASP A 23 -6.51 -3.19 -7.05
CA ASP A 23 -7.47 -4.28 -6.90
C ASP A 23 -6.78 -5.47 -6.24
N VAL A 24 -7.17 -5.76 -5.00
CA VAL A 24 -6.71 -6.90 -4.20
C VAL A 24 -7.82 -7.93 -3.99
N LYS A 25 -8.85 -7.92 -4.83
CA LYS A 25 -9.98 -8.85 -4.72
C LYS A 25 -9.50 -10.30 -4.69
N GLY A 26 -10.01 -11.04 -3.70
CA GLY A 26 -9.71 -12.45 -3.50
C GLY A 26 -8.58 -12.72 -2.50
N PHE A 27 -7.99 -11.69 -1.91
CA PHE A 27 -7.13 -11.79 -0.72
C PHE A 27 -7.89 -11.29 0.51
N ASP A 28 -7.59 -11.86 1.67
CA ASP A 28 -8.03 -11.27 2.93
C ASP A 28 -7.27 -9.98 3.20
N PRO A 29 -7.90 -8.94 3.78
CA PRO A 29 -7.20 -7.69 4.11
C PRO A 29 -5.96 -7.90 4.99
N SER A 30 -5.94 -8.94 5.83
CA SER A 30 -4.80 -9.31 6.66
C SER A 30 -3.60 -9.83 5.89
N ASP A 31 -3.81 -10.34 4.68
CA ASP A 31 -2.75 -10.87 3.81
C ASP A 31 -2.11 -9.78 2.95
N VAL A 32 -2.68 -8.57 2.94
CA VAL A 32 -2.19 -7.41 2.19
C VAL A 32 -1.14 -6.67 3.02
N SER A 33 0.05 -6.51 2.44
CA SER A 33 1.14 -5.73 3.00
C SER A 33 1.46 -4.55 2.09
N VAL A 34 1.64 -3.38 2.71
CA VAL A 34 2.09 -2.15 2.06
C VAL A 34 3.41 -1.73 2.69
N ILE A 35 4.44 -1.60 1.87
CA ILE A 35 5.78 -1.16 2.28
C ILE A 35 6.08 0.14 1.55
N VAL A 36 6.44 1.18 2.30
CA VAL A 36 6.94 2.44 1.77
C VAL A 36 8.42 2.52 2.11
N LYS A 37 9.27 2.56 1.08
CA LYS A 37 10.73 2.58 1.24
C LYS A 37 11.42 3.01 -0.05
N ASP A 38 12.53 3.73 0.08
CA ASP A 38 13.42 4.11 -1.03
C ASP A 38 12.68 4.88 -2.15
N GLY A 39 11.74 5.75 -1.76
CA GLY A 39 10.91 6.53 -2.66
C GLY A 39 9.86 5.72 -3.41
N LYS A 40 9.49 4.54 -2.89
CA LYS A 40 8.55 3.61 -3.54
C LYS A 40 7.51 3.08 -2.59
N VAL A 41 6.34 2.74 -3.14
CA VAL A 41 5.25 2.03 -2.47
C VAL A 41 5.10 0.65 -3.11
N THR A 42 5.30 -0.40 -2.33
CA THR A 42 5.10 -1.79 -2.73
C THR A 42 3.87 -2.34 -2.04
N VAL A 43 2.87 -2.75 -2.83
CA VAL A 43 1.68 -3.45 -2.36
C VAL A 43 1.80 -4.91 -2.74
N SER A 44 1.72 -5.80 -1.76
CA SER A 44 1.80 -7.25 -1.97
C SER A 44 0.72 -7.97 -1.21
N ALA A 45 0.28 -9.11 -1.73
CA ALA A 45 -0.59 -10.02 -1.01
C ALA A 45 -0.18 -11.47 -1.29
N GLU A 46 -0.20 -12.32 -0.28
CA GLU A 46 0.15 -13.73 -0.41
C GLU A 46 -0.76 -14.57 0.48
N HIS A 47 -1.44 -15.53 -0.12
CA HIS A 47 -2.44 -16.35 0.54
C HIS A 47 -2.26 -17.82 0.17
N LYS A 48 -2.28 -18.68 1.18
CA LYS A 48 -2.13 -20.12 1.05
C LYS A 48 -3.18 -20.84 1.87
N GLU A 49 -4.00 -21.64 1.20
CA GLU A 49 -4.99 -22.50 1.84
C GLU A 49 -4.68 -23.96 1.55
N GLU A 50 -4.70 -24.79 2.59
CA GLU A 50 -4.63 -26.24 2.48
C GLU A 50 -5.94 -26.84 2.95
N HIS A 51 -6.60 -27.59 2.08
CA HIS A 51 -7.85 -28.28 2.38
C HIS A 51 -7.64 -29.78 2.33
N ASN A 52 -7.94 -30.46 3.44
CA ASN A 52 -8.00 -31.91 3.48
C ASN A 52 -9.40 -32.36 3.05
N THR A 53 -9.49 -33.11 1.96
CA THR A 53 -10.74 -33.68 1.45
C THR A 53 -10.68 -35.21 1.54
N LEU A 54 -11.83 -35.88 1.42
CA LEU A 54 -11.90 -37.35 1.34
C LEU A 54 -11.09 -37.93 0.15
N LEU A 55 -10.81 -37.11 -0.87
CA LEU A 55 -10.06 -37.48 -2.07
C LEU A 55 -8.55 -37.13 -1.99
N GLY A 56 -8.11 -36.47 -0.91
CA GLY A 56 -6.71 -36.07 -0.72
C GLY A 56 -6.55 -34.62 -0.27
N LYS A 57 -5.29 -34.14 -0.26
CA LYS A 57 -4.95 -32.76 0.10
C LYS A 57 -4.98 -31.86 -1.13
N THR A 58 -5.66 -30.73 -1.04
CA THR A 58 -5.62 -29.67 -2.06
C THR A 58 -4.94 -28.44 -1.47
N CYS A 59 -4.10 -27.78 -2.26
CA CYS A 59 -3.40 -26.56 -1.89
C CYS A 59 -3.77 -25.47 -2.90
N ASN A 60 -4.30 -24.35 -2.42
CA ASN A 60 -4.53 -23.16 -3.22
C ASN A 60 -3.53 -22.10 -2.79
N TYR A 61 -2.76 -21.59 -3.74
CA TYR A 61 -1.76 -20.56 -3.52
C TYR A 61 -1.96 -19.41 -4.47
N ARG A 62 -2.03 -18.19 -3.95
CA ARG A 62 -2.17 -16.96 -4.72
C ARG A 62 -1.20 -15.92 -4.19
N LYS A 63 -0.56 -15.20 -5.11
CA LYS A 63 0.39 -14.13 -4.80
C LYS A 63 0.24 -12.97 -5.77
N PHE A 64 0.40 -11.76 -5.25
CA PHE A 64 0.33 -10.51 -5.98
C PHE A 64 1.40 -9.53 -5.48
N MET A 65 1.96 -8.73 -6.38
CA MET A 65 2.84 -7.61 -6.05
C MET A 65 2.74 -6.50 -7.11
N LYS A 66 2.62 -5.25 -6.66
CA LYS A 66 2.77 -4.04 -7.47
C LYS A 66 3.67 -3.03 -6.76
N GLU A 67 4.42 -2.28 -7.54
CA GLU A 67 5.33 -1.23 -7.07
C GLU A 67 5.00 0.09 -7.79
N PHE A 68 5.02 1.19 -7.05
CA PHE A 68 4.78 2.54 -7.55
C PHE A 68 5.87 3.48 -7.04
N SER A 69 6.41 4.33 -7.90
CA SER A 69 7.33 5.39 -7.46
C SER A 69 6.55 6.54 -6.83
N LEU A 70 7.06 7.05 -5.71
CA LEU A 70 6.54 8.28 -5.12
C LEU A 70 6.89 9.49 -6.01
N PRO A 71 5.99 10.48 -6.12
CA PRO A 71 6.33 11.75 -6.75
C PRO A 71 7.48 12.45 -6.00
N PRO A 72 8.28 13.27 -6.69
CA PRO A 72 9.35 14.03 -6.06
C PRO A 72 8.83 14.93 -4.92
N GLY A 73 9.51 14.90 -3.77
CA GLY A 73 9.21 15.77 -2.63
C GLY A 73 8.09 15.27 -1.71
N VAL A 74 7.54 14.08 -1.96
CA VAL A 74 6.67 13.39 -1.01
C VAL A 74 7.53 12.69 0.04
N ASP A 75 7.25 12.94 1.32
CA ASP A 75 7.88 12.24 2.44
C ASP A 75 7.23 10.86 2.61
N GLU A 76 8.03 9.83 2.86
CA GLU A 76 7.57 8.46 3.07
C GLU A 76 6.65 8.36 4.29
N ASP A 77 6.93 9.15 5.34
CA ASP A 77 6.14 9.18 6.58
C ASP A 77 4.77 9.85 6.40
N GLU A 78 4.56 10.58 5.31
CA GLU A 78 3.27 11.20 4.97
C GLU A 78 2.38 10.29 4.11
N VAL A 79 2.89 9.14 3.66
CA VAL A 79 2.12 8.18 2.86
C VAL A 79 1.15 7.42 3.77
N THR A 80 -0.13 7.46 3.40
CA THR A 80 -1.19 6.73 4.09
C THR A 80 -1.83 5.71 3.15
N TYR A 81 -2.36 4.64 3.71
CA TYR A 81 -3.06 3.59 2.96
C TYR A 81 -4.26 3.07 3.74
N SER A 82 -5.22 2.52 3.01
CA SER A 82 -6.39 1.84 3.55
C SER A 82 -6.69 0.65 2.65
N VAL A 83 -7.00 -0.49 3.26
CA VAL A 83 -7.40 -1.72 2.58
C VAL A 83 -8.88 -1.97 2.83
#